data_AF-A0A0D7A609-F1
#
_entry.id   AF-A0A0D7A609-F1
#
_cell.length_a   1.000
_cell.length_b   1.000
_cell.length_c   1.000
_cell.angle_alpha   90.00
_cell.angle_beta   90.00
_cell.angle_gamma   90.00
#
_symmetry.space_group_name_H-M   'P 1'
#
loop_
_entity.id
_entity.type
_entity.pdbx_description
1 polymer ?
#
loop_
_entity_poly.entity_id
_entity_poly.type
_entity_poly.pdbx_seq_one_letter_code
_entity_poly.pdbx_strand_id
1 'polypeptide(L)'
;LETINVDLKRAKINLLLSLDIPQFPESQWTKLLSGGTTDFDQVLSGLYASADRVTTFGDWTTAFNSLAEAFTFIFPHRSKELHAYAAHVRAFFK
;
A
#
# COMPACT_ATOMS: atom_id res chain seq x y z
N LEU A 1 8.80 -23.13 3.36
CA LEU A 1 8.13 -22.25 2.38
C LEU A 1 6.61 -22.34 2.43
N GLU A 2 6.01 -23.44 2.93
CA GLU A 2 4.55 -23.59 3.01
C GLU A 2 3.87 -22.86 4.18
N THR A 3 4.59 -22.56 5.26
CA THR A 3 4.05 -21.86 6.45
C THR A 3 3.63 -20.42 6.17
N ILE A 4 4.35 -19.70 5.30
CA ILE A 4 4.08 -18.29 4.97
C ILE A 4 2.73 -18.15 4.21
N ASN A 5 2.35 -19.14 3.41
CA ASN A 5 1.12 -19.08 2.59
C ASN A 5 -0.16 -19.32 3.42
N VAL A 6 -0.07 -20.17 4.45
CA VAL A 6 -1.18 -20.39 5.41
C VAL A 6 -1.41 -19.14 6.26
N ASP A 7 -0.34 -18.48 6.69
CA ASP A 7 -0.41 -17.21 7.43
C ASP A 7 -0.92 -16.07 6.57
N LEU A 8 -0.61 -16.01 5.27
CA LEU A 8 -1.08 -14.94 4.39
C LEU A 8 -2.62 -14.84 4.32
N LYS A 9 -3.29 -15.99 4.16
CA LYS A 9 -4.76 -16.04 4.08
C LYS A 9 -5.41 -15.69 5.42
N ARG A 10 -4.86 -16.17 6.53
CA ARG A 10 -5.34 -15.84 7.88
C ARG A 10 -5.07 -14.39 8.24
N ALA A 11 -3.88 -13.87 7.92
CA ALA A 11 -3.51 -12.48 8.08
C ALA A 11 -4.46 -11.59 7.28
N LYS A 12 -4.72 -11.91 6.01
CA LYS A 12 -5.67 -11.17 5.16
C LYS A 12 -7.09 -11.19 5.72
N ILE A 13 -7.59 -12.34 6.19
CA ILE A 13 -8.93 -12.44 6.80
C ILE A 13 -9.00 -11.62 8.10
N ASN A 14 -8.04 -11.75 9.01
CA ASN A 14 -8.01 -10.97 10.24
C ASN A 14 -7.85 -9.47 9.98
N LEU A 15 -7.09 -9.10 8.94
CA LEU A 15 -6.91 -7.72 8.51
C LEU A 15 -8.24 -7.17 7.99
N LEU A 16 -8.88 -7.83 7.03
CA LEU A 16 -10.17 -7.40 6.44
C LEU A 16 -11.35 -7.41 7.43
N LEU A 17 -11.21 -8.11 8.56
CA LEU A 17 -12.18 -8.09 9.67
C LEU A 17 -11.91 -6.98 10.70
N SER A 18 -10.76 -6.28 10.61
CA SER A 18 -10.46 -5.14 11.46
C SER A 18 -11.28 -3.92 11.02
N LEU A 19 -11.87 -3.22 11.98
CA LEU A 19 -12.70 -2.03 11.72
C LEU A 19 -11.92 -0.83 11.16
N ASP A 20 -10.59 -0.85 11.26
CA ASP A 20 -9.72 0.28 10.93
C ASP A 20 -8.81 0.01 9.71
N ILE A 21 -9.22 -0.86 8.78
CA ILE A 21 -8.40 -1.08 7.58
C ILE A 21 -8.36 0.19 6.73
N PRO A 22 -7.17 0.58 6.24
CA PRO A 22 -7.07 1.66 5.28
C PRO A 22 -7.63 1.23 3.93
N GLN A 23 -8.16 2.21 3.18
CA GLN A 23 -8.62 2.05 1.81
C GLN A 23 -7.44 1.70 0.91
N PHE A 24 -7.37 0.43 0.49
CA PHE A 24 -6.31 -0.09 -0.37
C PHE A 24 -6.82 -1.31 -1.18
N PRO A 25 -6.50 -1.44 -2.48
CA PRO A 25 -7.08 -2.49 -3.30
C PRO A 25 -6.68 -3.89 -2.85
N GLU A 26 -7.62 -4.84 -2.93
CA GLU A 26 -7.40 -6.22 -2.46
C GLU A 26 -6.25 -6.95 -3.19
N SER A 27 -6.09 -6.68 -4.49
CA SER A 27 -4.97 -7.21 -5.28
C SER A 27 -3.63 -6.71 -4.76
N GLN A 28 -3.58 -5.47 -4.27
CA GLN A 28 -2.39 -4.84 -3.73
C GLN A 28 -2.10 -5.30 -2.30
N TRP A 29 -3.13 -5.51 -1.47
CA TRP A 29 -2.96 -6.17 -0.17
C TRP A 29 -2.26 -7.52 -0.29
N THR A 30 -2.67 -8.30 -1.30
CA THR A 30 -2.09 -9.64 -1.52
C THR A 30 -0.61 -9.55 -1.88
N LYS A 31 -0.22 -8.60 -2.75
CA LYS A 31 1.18 -8.32 -3.10
C LYS A 31 1.98 -7.81 -1.90
N LEU A 32 1.40 -6.90 -1.12
CA LEU A 32 2.03 -6.31 0.06
C LEU A 32 2.37 -7.38 1.11
N LEU A 33 1.41 -8.26 1.41
CA LEU A 33 1.58 -9.34 2.36
C LEU A 33 2.56 -10.41 1.85
N SER A 34 2.65 -10.62 0.53
CA SER A 34 3.60 -11.56 -0.07
C SER A 34 5.02 -11.00 -0.21
N GLY A 35 5.25 -9.74 0.20
CA GLY A 35 6.53 -9.04 0.03
C GLY A 35 6.82 -8.62 -1.41
N GLY A 36 5.81 -8.63 -2.27
CA GLY A 36 5.89 -8.14 -3.64
C GLY A 36 5.86 -6.61 -3.74
N THR A 37 6.18 -6.09 -4.92
CA THR A 37 6.12 -4.66 -5.21
C THR A 37 4.67 -4.22 -5.42
N THR A 38 4.27 -3.14 -4.76
CA THR A 38 2.97 -2.47 -4.99
C THR A 38 2.98 -1.74 -6.33
N ASP A 39 1.88 -1.85 -7.05
CA ASP A 39 1.65 -1.18 -8.33
C ASP A 39 0.78 0.07 -8.09
N PHE A 40 1.37 1.26 -8.22
CA PHE A 40 0.70 2.52 -7.91
C PHE A 40 -0.39 2.90 -8.91
N ASP A 41 -0.30 2.46 -10.16
CA ASP A 41 -1.38 2.66 -11.12
C ASP A 41 -2.62 1.90 -10.64
N GLN A 42 -2.45 0.64 -10.23
CA GLN A 42 -3.56 -0.16 -9.68
C GLN A 42 -4.07 0.35 -8.34
N VAL A 43 -3.21 0.92 -7.49
CA VAL A 43 -3.65 1.60 -6.25
C VAL A 43 -4.57 2.77 -6.61
N LEU A 44 -4.14 3.61 -7.54
CA LEU A 44 -4.88 4.80 -7.94
C LEU A 44 -6.21 4.44 -8.63
N SER A 45 -6.22 3.47 -9.56
CA SER A 45 -7.45 3.01 -10.23
C SER A 45 -8.45 2.38 -9.26
N GLY A 46 -7.97 1.75 -8.18
CA GLY A 46 -8.83 1.22 -7.14
C GLY A 46 -9.44 2.30 -6.23
N LEU A 47 -8.82 3.48 -6.15
CA LEU A 47 -9.33 4.63 -5.40
C LEU A 47 -10.20 5.55 -6.26
N TYR A 48 -9.87 5.70 -7.54
CA TYR A 48 -10.57 6.53 -8.51
C TYR A 48 -10.83 5.75 -9.80
N ALA A 49 -12.10 5.52 -10.12
CA ALA A 49 -12.49 4.80 -11.33
C ALA A 49 -12.08 5.47 -12.66
N SER A 50 -11.66 6.74 -12.63
CA SER A 50 -11.26 7.51 -13.82
C SER A 50 -9.75 7.70 -13.98
N ALA A 51 -8.94 7.17 -13.05
CA ALA A 51 -7.49 7.34 -13.08
C ALA A 51 -6.80 6.01 -13.38
N ASP A 52 -6.31 5.86 -14.61
CA ASP A 52 -5.69 4.60 -15.07
C ASP A 52 -4.18 4.57 -14.87
N ARG A 53 -3.55 5.73 -14.64
CA ARG A 53 -2.09 5.86 -14.49
C ARG A 53 -1.73 7.02 -13.56
N VAL A 54 -0.65 6.82 -12.81
CA VAL A 54 0.04 7.86 -12.07
C VAL A 54 0.79 8.75 -13.05
N THR A 55 0.27 9.94 -13.29
CA THR A 55 0.86 10.89 -14.25
C THR A 55 1.27 12.20 -13.58
N THR A 56 0.64 12.53 -12.45
CA THR A 56 0.89 13.76 -11.71
C THR A 56 1.53 13.47 -10.34
N PHE A 57 2.12 14.50 -9.74
CA PHE A 57 2.56 14.44 -8.35
C PHE A 57 1.41 14.17 -7.37
N GLY A 58 0.20 14.66 -7.67
CA GLY A 58 -1.00 14.40 -6.87
C GLY A 58 -1.39 12.93 -6.90
N ASP A 59 -1.32 12.32 -8.09
CA ASP A 59 -1.58 10.89 -8.28
C ASP A 59 -0.60 10.03 -7.47
N TRP A 60 0.70 10.35 -7.58
CA TRP A 60 1.75 9.64 -6.85
C TRP A 60 1.57 9.81 -5.34
N THR A 61 1.27 11.03 -4.89
CA THR A 61 1.05 11.32 -3.45
C THR A 61 -0.13 10.52 -2.92
N THR A 62 -1.22 10.43 -3.68
CA THR A 62 -2.41 9.68 -3.28
C THR A 62 -2.13 8.19 -3.20
N ALA A 63 -1.55 7.60 -4.25
CA ALA A 63 -1.21 6.19 -4.29
C ALA A 63 -0.18 5.81 -3.20
N PHE A 64 0.83 6.66 -3.00
CA PHE A 64 1.85 6.43 -1.97
C PHE A 64 1.28 6.53 -0.56
N ASN A 65 0.42 7.52 -0.27
CA ASN A 65 -0.21 7.64 1.06
C ASN A 65 -1.08 6.42 1.37
N SER A 66 -1.86 5.94 0.39
CA SER A 66 -2.67 4.73 0.53
C SER A 66 -1.81 3.49 0.79
N LEU A 67 -0.70 3.32 0.06
CA LEU A 67 0.30 2.29 0.40
C LEU A 67 0.86 2.49 1.80
N ALA A 68 1.18 3.72 2.19
CA ALA A 68 1.83 3.99 3.46
C ALA A 68 0.94 3.65 4.66
N GLU A 69 -0.34 3.97 4.59
CA GLU A 69 -1.33 3.55 5.57
C GLU A 69 -1.42 2.02 5.63
N ALA A 70 -1.55 1.36 4.48
CA ALA A 70 -1.62 -0.10 4.41
C ALA A 70 -0.37 -0.79 4.98
N PHE A 71 0.81 -0.29 4.61
CA PHE A 71 2.09 -0.82 5.05
C PHE A 71 2.33 -0.59 6.54
N THR A 72 2.00 0.60 7.07
CA THR A 72 2.19 0.89 8.50
C THR A 72 1.14 0.24 9.39
N PHE A 73 -0.04 -0.09 8.85
CA PHE A 73 -1.01 -0.94 9.54
C PHE A 73 -0.44 -2.35 9.81
N ILE A 74 0.26 -2.95 8.84
CA ILE A 74 0.89 -4.27 9.01
C ILE A 74 2.25 -4.17 9.75
N PHE A 75 3.03 -3.13 9.46
CA PHE A 75 4.38 -2.93 9.99
C PHE A 75 4.52 -1.56 10.71
N PRO A 76 3.89 -1.37 11.88
CA PRO A 76 3.90 -0.06 12.56
C PRO A 76 5.31 0.46 12.87
N HIS A 77 6.24 -0.45 13.18
CA HIS A 77 7.62 -0.14 13.52
C HIS A 77 8.44 0.43 12.35
N ARG A 78 8.02 0.22 11.09
CA ARG A 78 8.72 0.72 9.89
C ARG A 78 8.23 2.09 9.41
N SER A 79 7.30 2.72 10.13
CA SER A 79 6.73 4.03 9.75
C SER A 79 7.78 5.13 9.54
N LYS A 80 8.85 5.15 10.35
CA LYS A 80 9.93 6.15 10.23
C LYS A 80 10.70 6.03 8.92
N GLU A 81 11.07 4.81 8.54
CA GLU A 81 11.78 4.52 7.29
C GLU A 81 10.93 4.92 6.08
N LEU A 82 9.64 4.54 6.11
CA LEU A 82 8.70 4.84 5.04
C LEU A 82 8.48 6.36 4.87
N HIS A 83 8.37 7.09 5.98
CA HIS A 83 8.28 8.56 5.97
C HIS A 83 9.54 9.22 5.40
N ALA A 84 10.73 8.73 5.77
CA ALA A 84 11.99 9.25 5.25
C ALA A 84 12.09 9.05 3.74
N TYR A 85 11.69 7.87 3.24
CA TYR A 85 11.63 7.58 1.81
C TYR A 85 10.64 8.51 1.09
N ALA A 86 9.45 8.71 1.66
CA ALA A 86 8.46 9.62 1.11
C ALA A 86 9.00 11.05 0.96
N ALA A 87 9.68 11.57 2.00
CA ALA A 87 10.28 12.89 1.99
C ALA A 87 11.39 13.01 0.93
N HIS A 88 12.22 11.97 0.79
CA HIS A 88 13.25 11.90 -0.23
C HIS A 88 12.65 11.98 -1.64
N VAL A 89 11.62 11.17 -1.93
CA VAL A 89 10.97 11.16 -3.24
C VAL A 89 10.27 12.49 -3.53
N ARG A 90 9.59 13.06 -2.53
CA ARG A 90 8.94 14.39 -2.64
C ARG A 90 9.93 15.50 -3.01
N ALA A 91 11.18 15.42 -2.56
CA ALA A 91 12.20 16.43 -2.88
C ALA A 91 12.61 16.46 -4.36
N PHE A 92 12.32 15.42 -5.16
CA PHE A 92 12.60 15.42 -6.60
C PHE A 92 11.53 16.15 -7.43
N PHE A 93 10.34 16.36 -6.87
CA PHE A 93 9.28 17.10 -7.53
C PHE A 93 9.43 18.58 -7.15
N LYS A 94 9.79 19.41 -8.14
CA LYS A 94 9.93 20.87 -8.03
C LYS A 94 8.62 21.57 -8.37
#